data_AF-A0A838S4L5-F1
#
_entry.id   AF-A0A838S4L5-F1
#
_cell.length_a   1.000
_cell.length_b   1.000
_cell.length_c   1.000
_cell.angle_alpha   90.00
_cell.angle_beta   90.00
_cell.angle_gamma   90.00
#
_symmetry.space_group_name_H-M   'P 1'
#
loop_
_entity.id
_entity.type
_entity.pdbx_description
1 polymer ?
#
loop_
_entity_poly.entity_id
_entity_poly.type
_entity_poly.pdbx_seq_one_letter_code
_entity_poly.pdbx_strand_id
1 'polypeptide(L)'
;MSTEGGAITLPSLHVLAGVAAAIGGLAWAVKAAAILATGDQPPLMFEAAPLFFGVALTALALTSDLRGRRRTTAIALGLLTVTAGVVAGVTEAVGQVWGPAIAASSLALIAGLLLLGRRVSSVPHAFAWWIGVSILPALVVGGLLSALNERLLEVSILTLGLMWLWLGGILLTKGKRARSTEPRLGRLSESN
;
A
#
# COMPACT_ATOMS: atom_id res chain seq x y z
N MET A 1 31.02 -5.03 22.59
CA MET A 1 29.74 -4.32 22.50
C MET A 1 29.00 -4.88 21.30
N SER A 2 28.29 -5.99 21.49
CA SER A 2 27.57 -6.72 20.45
C SER A 2 26.33 -5.91 20.07
N THR A 3 26.36 -5.29 18.89
CA THR A 3 25.14 -4.78 18.26
C THR A 3 24.33 -5.98 17.83
N GLU A 4 23.49 -6.49 18.72
CA GLU A 4 22.35 -7.34 18.35
C GLU A 4 21.40 -6.46 17.51
N GLY A 5 21.76 -6.28 16.24
CA GLY A 5 20.88 -5.71 15.25
C GLY A 5 19.74 -6.70 15.09
N GLY A 6 18.63 -6.44 15.78
CA GLY A 6 17.42 -7.26 15.72
C GLY A 6 17.03 -7.47 14.26
N ALA A 7 17.36 -8.65 13.73
CA ALA A 7 17.12 -8.97 12.34
C ALA A 7 15.60 -8.92 12.11
N ILE A 8 15.15 -7.97 11.29
CA ILE A 8 13.74 -7.87 10.92
C ILE A 8 13.36 -9.17 10.20
N THR A 9 12.54 -9.99 10.86
CA THR A 9 12.17 -11.31 10.33
C THR A 9 11.14 -11.15 9.21
N LEU A 10 11.19 -12.02 8.20
CA LEU A 10 10.23 -12.00 7.08
C LEU A 10 8.74 -12.01 7.48
N PRO A 11 8.31 -12.70 8.56
CA PRO A 11 6.94 -12.63 9.05
C PRO A 11 6.53 -11.22 9.48
N SER A 12 7.45 -10.45 10.06
CA SER A 12 7.18 -9.08 10.52
C SER A 12 6.92 -8.13 9.35
N LEU A 13 7.64 -8.29 8.22
CA LEU A 13 7.46 -7.46 7.03
C LEU A 13 6.12 -7.70 6.33
N HIS A 14 5.64 -8.96 6.27
CA HIS A 14 4.32 -9.24 5.71
C HIS A 14 3.20 -8.61 6.55
N VAL A 15 3.36 -8.62 7.88
CA VAL A 15 2.42 -7.98 8.80
C VAL A 15 2.45 -6.47 8.60
N LEU A 16 3.64 -5.85 8.54
CA LEU A 16 3.79 -4.43 8.27
C LEU A 16 3.13 -4.03 6.94
N ALA A 17 3.42 -4.77 5.86
CA ALA A 17 2.81 -4.54 4.56
C ALA A 17 1.28 -4.65 4.62
N GLY A 18 0.78 -5.66 5.33
CA GLY A 18 -0.66 -5.90 5.47
C GLY A 18 -1.38 -4.83 6.28
N VAL A 19 -0.80 -4.40 7.41
CA VAL A 19 -1.34 -3.30 8.23
C VAL A 19 -1.34 -2.00 7.43
N ALA A 20 -0.23 -1.66 6.78
CA ALA A 20 -0.13 -0.44 5.98
C ALA A 20 -1.14 -0.43 4.82
N ALA A 21 -1.25 -1.54 4.07
CA ALA A 21 -2.26 -1.69 3.02
C ALA A 21 -3.69 -1.53 3.56
N ALA A 22 -4.00 -2.12 4.71
CA ALA A 22 -5.32 -2.03 5.32
C ALA A 22 -5.65 -0.61 5.80
N ILE A 23 -4.71 0.09 6.44
CA ILE A 23 -4.92 1.47 6.91
C ILE A 23 -5.12 2.41 5.71
N GLY A 24 -4.26 2.35 4.70
CA GLY A 24 -4.41 3.17 3.50
C GLY A 24 -5.72 2.87 2.75
N GLY A 25 -6.07 1.59 2.62
CA GLY A 25 -7.31 1.16 1.98
C GLY A 25 -8.56 1.61 2.73
N LEU A 26 -8.53 1.53 4.07
CA LEU A 26 -9.60 2.02 4.94
C LEU A 26 -9.78 3.53 4.80
N ALA A 27 -8.69 4.30 4.82
CA ALA A 27 -8.74 5.76 4.68
C ALA A 27 -9.40 6.17 3.35
N TRP A 28 -9.00 5.56 2.23
CA TRP A 28 -9.66 5.79 0.94
C TRP A 28 -11.12 5.35 0.93
N ALA A 29 -11.45 4.16 1.45
CA ALA A 29 -12.81 3.66 1.45
C ALA A 29 -13.76 4.51 2.30
N VAL A 30 -13.35 4.89 3.51
CA VAL A 30 -14.15 5.75 4.40
C VAL A 30 -14.36 7.13 3.79
N LYS A 31 -13.32 7.73 3.21
CA LYS A 31 -13.45 9.01 2.50
C LYS A 31 -14.46 8.91 1.37
N ALA A 32 -14.25 7.95 0.47
CA ALA A 32 -15.09 7.82 -0.72
C ALA A 32 -16.55 7.55 -0.33
N ALA A 33 -16.79 6.71 0.66
CA ALA A 33 -18.14 6.46 1.19
C ALA A 33 -18.76 7.73 1.80
N ALA A 34 -17.99 8.53 2.55
CA ALA A 34 -18.47 9.78 3.11
C ALA A 34 -18.89 10.78 2.02
N ILE A 35 -18.05 11.00 1.01
CA ILE A 35 -18.36 11.93 -0.10
C ILE A 35 -19.54 11.41 -0.93
N LEU A 36 -19.65 10.11 -1.15
CA LEU A 36 -20.82 9.54 -1.83
C LEU A 36 -22.12 9.80 -1.05
N ALA A 37 -22.06 9.68 0.28
CA ALA A 37 -23.23 9.83 1.15
C ALA A 37 -23.64 11.29 1.35
N THR A 38 -22.69 12.18 1.65
CA THR A 38 -22.99 13.57 2.03
C THR A 38 -22.74 14.55 0.87
N GLY A 39 -21.75 14.26 0.03
CA GLY A 39 -21.16 15.20 -0.93
C GLY A 39 -20.09 16.10 -0.35
N ASP A 40 -19.82 15.99 0.95
CA ASP A 40 -18.85 16.82 1.64
C ASP A 40 -17.53 16.08 1.76
N GLN A 41 -16.44 16.79 1.50
CA GLN A 41 -15.09 16.25 1.62
C GLN A 41 -14.65 16.20 3.09
N PRO A 42 -14.39 15.02 3.68
CA PRO A 42 -13.88 14.95 5.04
C PRO A 42 -12.42 15.46 5.07
N PRO A 43 -12.06 16.32 6.04
CA PRO A 43 -10.71 16.85 6.15
C PRO A 43 -9.69 15.73 6.40
N LEU A 44 -8.46 15.92 5.90
CA LEU A 44 -7.25 15.12 6.20
C LEU A 44 -7.24 13.63 5.77
N MET A 45 -8.35 13.05 5.32
CA MET A 45 -8.42 11.62 4.98
C MET A 45 -7.74 11.24 3.65
N PHE A 46 -7.60 12.18 2.71
CA PHE A 46 -7.12 11.85 1.36
C PHE A 46 -5.61 11.64 1.28
N GLU A 47 -4.87 12.36 2.12
CA GLU A 47 -3.45 12.57 1.90
C GLU A 47 -2.56 11.65 2.71
N ALA A 48 -3.12 11.06 3.77
CA ALA A 48 -2.42 10.05 4.55
C ALA A 48 -2.38 8.68 3.84
N ALA A 49 -3.33 8.37 2.96
CA ALA A 49 -3.40 7.05 2.32
C ALA A 49 -2.17 6.72 1.44
N PRO A 50 -1.68 7.63 0.56
CA PRO A 50 -0.47 7.38 -0.22
C PRO A 50 0.76 7.04 0.62
N LEU A 51 0.93 7.67 1.79
CA LEU A 51 1.98 7.31 2.75
C LEU A 51 1.92 5.81 3.11
N PHE A 52 0.76 5.33 3.52
CA PHE A 52 0.61 3.91 3.90
C PHE A 52 0.77 2.96 2.73
N PHE A 53 0.32 3.33 1.52
CA PHE A 53 0.56 2.52 0.33
C PHE A 53 2.04 2.44 -0.04
N GLY A 54 2.79 3.51 0.14
CA GLY A 54 4.25 3.52 -0.04
C GLY A 54 4.97 2.60 0.95
N VAL A 55 4.55 2.59 2.22
CA VAL A 55 5.06 1.65 3.23
C VAL A 55 4.75 0.21 2.83
N ALA A 56 3.51 -0.06 2.41
CA ALA A 56 3.08 -1.39 1.96
C ALA A 56 3.91 -1.88 0.75
N LEU A 57 4.07 -1.02 -0.26
CA LEU A 57 4.90 -1.30 -1.44
C LEU A 57 6.36 -1.58 -1.07
N THR A 58 6.94 -0.78 -0.18
CA THR A 58 8.33 -0.95 0.27
C THR A 58 8.52 -2.30 0.97
N ALA A 59 7.62 -2.65 1.89
CA ALA A 59 7.65 -3.92 2.60
C ALA A 59 7.40 -5.13 1.67
N LEU A 60 6.51 -4.99 0.68
CA LEU A 60 6.33 -5.99 -0.38
C LEU A 60 7.60 -6.17 -1.21
N ALA A 61 8.22 -5.08 -1.68
CA ALA A 61 9.46 -5.17 -2.44
C ALA A 61 10.60 -5.82 -1.63
N LEU A 62 10.67 -5.57 -0.32
CA LEU A 62 11.63 -6.22 0.58
C LEU A 62 11.37 -7.72 0.76
N THR A 63 10.12 -8.17 0.68
CA THR A 63 9.73 -9.59 0.83
C THR A 63 9.57 -10.34 -0.49
N SER A 64 9.76 -9.65 -1.61
CA SER A 64 9.65 -10.22 -2.95
C SER A 64 10.90 -11.01 -3.35
N ASP A 65 10.72 -11.95 -4.28
CA ASP A 65 11.82 -12.70 -4.93
C ASP A 65 12.55 -11.87 -6.00
N LEU A 66 12.27 -10.57 -6.10
CA LEU A 66 12.96 -9.66 -7.03
C LEU A 66 14.45 -9.59 -6.69
N ARG A 67 15.31 -9.55 -7.71
CA ARG A 67 16.76 -9.46 -7.54
C ARG A 67 17.34 -8.21 -8.21
N GLY A 68 18.48 -7.76 -7.67
CA GLY A 68 19.27 -6.66 -8.22
C GLY A 68 18.50 -5.36 -8.40
N ARG A 69 18.72 -4.70 -9.54
CA ARG A 69 18.20 -3.35 -9.85
C ARG A 69 16.68 -3.25 -9.70
N ARG A 70 15.93 -4.28 -10.09
CA ARG A 70 14.45 -4.25 -10.04
C ARG A 70 13.91 -4.14 -8.61
N ARG A 71 14.51 -4.86 -7.66
CA ARG A 71 14.15 -4.76 -6.24
C ARG A 71 14.48 -3.37 -5.70
N THR A 72 15.68 -2.88 -5.97
CA THR A 72 16.11 -1.54 -5.56
C THR A 72 15.20 -0.44 -6.10
N THR A 73 14.80 -0.53 -7.38
CA THR A 73 13.86 0.43 -7.98
C THR A 73 12.48 0.36 -7.32
N ALA A 74 11.92 -0.84 -7.08
CA ALA A 74 10.63 -0.97 -6.40
C ALA A 74 10.65 -0.39 -4.97
N ILE A 75 11.74 -0.61 -4.22
CA ILE A 75 11.95 -0.01 -2.90
C ILE A 75 12.04 1.52 -3.00
N ALA A 76 12.86 2.03 -3.93
CA ALA A 76 13.01 3.47 -4.12
C ALA A 76 11.68 4.16 -4.49
N LEU A 77 10.87 3.54 -5.33
CA LEU A 77 9.53 4.02 -5.68
C LEU A 77 8.57 3.96 -4.48
N GLY A 78 8.66 2.93 -3.64
CA GLY A 78 7.92 2.86 -2.38
C GLY A 78 8.30 3.99 -1.43
N LEU A 79 9.60 4.28 -1.27
CA LEU A 79 10.09 5.40 -0.47
C LEU A 79 9.73 6.77 -1.05
N LEU A 80 9.75 6.91 -2.37
CA LEU A 80 9.28 8.13 -3.05
C LEU A 80 7.78 8.35 -2.81
N THR A 81 6.99 7.27 -2.84
CA THR A 81 5.56 7.31 -2.52
C THR A 81 5.34 7.80 -1.09
N VAL A 82 6.09 7.24 -0.13
CA VAL A 82 6.07 7.65 1.29
C VAL A 82 6.40 9.13 1.44
N THR A 83 7.55 9.55 0.93
CA THR A 83 8.03 10.93 1.07
C THR A 83 7.09 11.94 0.44
N ALA A 84 6.65 11.71 -0.79
CA ALA A 84 5.68 12.57 -1.46
C ALA A 84 4.31 12.57 -0.73
N GLY A 85 3.88 11.42 -0.18
CA GLY A 85 2.67 11.33 0.63
C GLY A 85 2.75 12.12 1.95
N VAL A 86 3.91 12.09 2.62
CA VAL A 86 4.15 12.94 3.81
C VAL A 86 4.09 14.41 3.43
N VAL A 87 4.76 14.81 2.34
CA VAL A 87 4.76 16.22 1.93
C VAL A 87 3.35 16.69 1.60
N ALA A 88 2.57 15.89 0.86
CA ALA A 88 1.15 16.17 0.63
C ALA A 88 0.44 16.39 1.97
N GLY A 89 0.41 15.39 2.85
CA GLY A 89 -0.33 15.48 4.11
C GLY A 89 0.09 16.65 5.02
N VAL A 90 1.37 17.03 5.01
CA VAL A 90 1.87 18.22 5.73
C VAL A 90 1.37 19.51 5.07
N THR A 91 1.40 19.61 3.74
CA THR A 91 0.89 20.78 3.02
C THR A 91 -0.60 21.00 3.27
N GLU A 92 -1.40 19.94 3.25
CA GLU A 92 -2.84 20.03 3.55
C GLU A 92 -3.10 20.40 5.01
N ALA A 93 -2.31 19.88 5.95
CA ALA A 93 -2.43 20.23 7.36
C ALA A 93 -2.19 21.73 7.63
N VAL A 94 -1.45 22.42 6.76
CA VAL A 94 -1.25 23.88 6.82
C VAL A 94 -2.19 24.65 5.87
N GLY A 95 -3.20 23.99 5.31
CA GLY A 95 -4.22 24.58 4.43
C GLY A 95 -3.77 24.79 2.99
N GLN A 96 -2.73 24.08 2.53
CA GLN A 96 -2.26 24.13 1.15
C GLN A 96 -2.39 22.78 0.45
N VAL A 97 -3.22 22.71 -0.58
CA VAL A 97 -3.33 21.49 -1.41
C VAL A 97 -2.17 21.46 -2.41
N TRP A 98 -1.16 20.60 -2.18
CA TRP A 98 -0.06 20.43 -3.13
C TRP A 98 -0.29 19.24 -4.06
N GLY A 99 -1.19 19.43 -5.03
CA GLY A 99 -1.53 18.45 -6.07
C GLY A 99 -0.33 17.74 -6.74
N PRO A 100 0.79 18.42 -7.02
CA PRO A 100 1.99 17.76 -7.57
C PRO A 100 2.57 16.65 -6.69
N ALA A 101 2.55 16.77 -5.37
CA ALA A 101 3.05 15.70 -4.49
C ALA A 101 2.16 14.46 -4.52
N ILE A 102 0.84 14.65 -4.53
CA ILE A 102 -0.12 13.55 -4.66
C ILE A 102 0.09 12.83 -5.99
N ALA A 103 0.24 13.58 -7.09
CA ALA A 103 0.51 13.02 -8.41
C ALA A 103 1.83 12.24 -8.44
N ALA A 104 2.91 12.81 -7.91
CA ALA A 104 4.22 12.14 -7.83
C ALA A 104 4.15 10.85 -6.99
N SER A 105 3.48 10.90 -5.84
CA SER A 105 3.26 9.74 -4.97
C SER A 105 2.48 8.63 -5.70
N SER A 106 1.40 8.99 -6.37
CA SER A 106 0.54 8.04 -7.11
C SER A 106 1.28 7.40 -8.28
N LEU A 107 2.03 8.17 -9.06
CA LEU A 107 2.82 7.65 -10.18
C LEU A 107 3.94 6.71 -9.69
N ALA A 108 4.63 7.08 -8.62
CA ALA A 108 5.65 6.23 -8.01
C ALA A 108 5.05 4.91 -7.51
N LEU A 109 3.89 4.98 -6.86
CA LEU A 109 3.16 3.80 -6.37
C LEU A 109 2.79 2.87 -7.52
N ILE A 110 2.16 3.39 -8.57
CA ILE A 110 1.75 2.60 -9.75
C ILE A 110 2.98 1.93 -10.37
N ALA A 111 4.03 2.69 -10.65
CA ALA A 111 5.26 2.16 -11.24
C ALA A 111 5.87 1.06 -10.34
N GLY A 112 5.91 1.27 -9.03
CA GLY A 112 6.44 0.29 -8.07
C GLY A 112 5.62 -0.99 -8.01
N LEU A 113 4.29 -0.90 -8.00
CA LEU A 113 3.39 -2.06 -8.03
C LEU A 113 3.57 -2.87 -9.32
N LEU A 114 3.69 -2.20 -10.46
CA LEU A 114 3.93 -2.85 -11.75
C LEU A 114 5.29 -3.57 -11.80
N LEU A 115 6.29 -3.09 -11.04
CA LEU A 115 7.58 -3.76 -10.89
C LEU A 115 7.52 -5.03 -10.04
N LEU A 116 6.50 -5.27 -9.21
CA LEU A 116 6.40 -6.53 -8.45
C LEU A 116 6.18 -7.76 -9.36
N GLY A 117 5.59 -7.54 -10.54
CA GLY A 117 5.44 -8.53 -11.61
C GLY A 117 4.43 -9.64 -11.34
N ARG A 118 3.73 -10.11 -12.38
CA ARG A 118 2.65 -11.11 -12.25
C ARG A 118 3.10 -12.58 -12.19
N ARG A 119 4.12 -12.95 -12.98
CA ARG A 119 4.38 -14.37 -13.35
C ARG A 119 5.30 -15.14 -12.39
N VAL A 120 6.08 -14.45 -11.57
CA VAL A 120 7.15 -15.05 -10.75
C VAL A 120 6.91 -14.81 -9.26
N SER A 121 5.71 -14.38 -8.90
CA SER A 121 5.45 -13.75 -7.61
C SER A 121 4.39 -14.50 -6.83
N SER A 122 4.55 -14.59 -5.51
CA SER A 122 3.49 -15.12 -4.63
C SER A 122 2.16 -14.37 -4.78
N VAL A 123 1.04 -15.01 -4.42
CA VAL A 123 -0.32 -14.45 -4.54
C VAL A 123 -0.45 -12.97 -4.13
N PRO A 124 0.09 -12.51 -2.98
CA PRO A 124 -0.02 -11.09 -2.59
C PRO A 124 0.65 -10.12 -3.57
N HIS A 125 1.78 -10.54 -4.16
CA HIS A 125 2.53 -9.71 -5.11
C HIS A 125 1.83 -9.64 -6.47
N ALA A 126 1.29 -10.77 -6.94
CA ALA A 126 0.48 -10.80 -8.16
C ALA A 126 -0.78 -9.93 -8.01
N PHE A 127 -1.40 -9.96 -6.83
CA PHE A 127 -2.56 -9.12 -6.52
C PHE A 127 -2.19 -7.63 -6.45
N ALA A 128 -1.09 -7.29 -5.78
CA ALA A 128 -0.56 -5.92 -5.76
C ALA A 128 -0.25 -5.40 -7.18
N TRP A 129 0.28 -6.24 -8.06
CA TRP A 129 0.47 -5.90 -9.46
C TRP A 129 -0.85 -5.59 -10.17
N TRP A 130 -1.91 -6.37 -9.93
CA TRP A 130 -3.24 -6.11 -10.49
C TRP A 130 -3.87 -4.82 -9.96
N ILE A 131 -3.62 -4.45 -8.69
CA ILE A 131 -3.97 -3.11 -8.18
C ILE A 131 -3.28 -2.03 -9.00
N GLY A 132 -1.96 -2.18 -9.25
CA GLY A 132 -1.22 -1.25 -10.10
C GLY A 132 -1.83 -1.08 -11.49
N VAL A 133 -2.25 -2.19 -12.11
CA VAL A 133 -2.91 -2.18 -13.42
C VAL A 133 -4.30 -1.58 -13.37
N SER A 134 -5.08 -1.83 -12.31
CA SER A 134 -6.47 -1.35 -12.20
C SER A 134 -6.59 0.13 -11.91
N ILE A 135 -5.53 0.79 -11.39
CA ILE A 135 -5.55 2.23 -11.11
C ILE A 135 -5.81 3.03 -12.40
N LEU A 136 -5.14 2.73 -13.51
CA LEU A 136 -5.35 3.48 -14.77
C LEU A 136 -6.80 3.43 -15.30
N PRO A 137 -7.42 2.25 -15.51
CA PRO A 137 -8.82 2.20 -15.93
C PRO A 137 -9.77 2.76 -14.86
N ALA A 138 -9.47 2.60 -13.56
CA ALA A 138 -10.27 3.22 -12.51
C ALA A 138 -10.22 4.76 -12.60
N LEU A 139 -9.07 5.36 -12.91
CA LEU A 139 -8.96 6.81 -13.13
C LEU A 139 -9.74 7.27 -14.36
N VAL A 140 -9.67 6.51 -15.47
CA VAL A 140 -10.44 6.82 -16.69
C VAL A 140 -11.94 6.74 -16.40
N VAL A 141 -12.42 5.65 -15.79
CA VAL A 141 -13.83 5.48 -15.42
C VAL A 141 -14.26 6.55 -14.42
N GLY A 142 -13.45 6.83 -13.40
CA GLY A 142 -13.72 7.89 -12.41
C GLY A 142 -13.83 9.27 -13.05
N GLY A 143 -12.95 9.61 -13.99
CA GLY A 143 -13.02 10.88 -14.74
C GLY A 143 -14.22 10.99 -15.68
N LEU A 144 -14.65 9.88 -16.30
CA LEU A 144 -15.89 9.86 -17.08
C LEU A 144 -17.12 10.02 -16.19
N LEU A 145 -17.13 9.36 -15.03
CA LEU A 145 -18.19 9.46 -14.04
C LEU A 145 -18.28 10.86 -13.42
N SER A 146 -17.14 11.52 -13.19
CA SER A 146 -17.10 12.88 -12.63
C SER A 146 -17.75 13.91 -13.55
N ALA A 147 -17.77 13.66 -14.87
CA ALA A 147 -18.47 14.52 -15.83
C ALA A 147 -19.99 14.48 -15.69
N LEU A 148 -20.55 13.40 -15.13
CA LEU A 148 -21.99 13.29 -14.83
C LEU A 148 -22.31 13.89 -13.46
N ASN A 149 -21.49 13.54 -12.47
CA ASN A 149 -21.59 14.07 -11.12
C ASN A 149 -20.23 13.86 -10.44
N GLU A 150 -19.64 14.93 -9.90
CA GLU A 150 -18.34 14.89 -9.24
C GLU A 150 -18.25 13.80 -8.16
N ARG A 151 -19.36 13.51 -7.47
CA ARG A 151 -19.44 12.45 -6.44
C ARG A 151 -19.17 11.06 -6.99
N LEU A 152 -19.47 10.79 -8.27
CA LEU A 152 -19.32 9.44 -8.85
C LEU A 152 -17.85 9.06 -9.08
N LEU A 153 -16.92 10.02 -9.08
CA LEU A 153 -15.48 9.75 -9.08
C LEU A 153 -15.09 8.86 -7.89
N GLU A 154 -15.75 9.05 -6.76
CA GLU A 154 -15.49 8.34 -5.51
C GLU A 154 -15.83 6.85 -5.59
N VAL A 155 -16.68 6.42 -6.53
CA VAL A 155 -16.93 4.98 -6.76
C VAL A 155 -15.64 4.26 -7.16
N SER A 156 -14.82 4.89 -7.98
CA SER A 156 -13.53 4.33 -8.41
C SER A 156 -12.53 4.30 -7.26
N ILE A 157 -12.49 5.37 -6.44
CA ILE A 157 -11.63 5.45 -5.26
C ILE A 157 -12.03 4.42 -4.20
N LEU A 158 -13.34 4.27 -3.93
CA LEU A 158 -13.88 3.27 -3.03
C LEU A 158 -13.45 1.86 -3.47
N THR A 159 -13.60 1.56 -4.76
CA THR A 159 -13.19 0.26 -5.33
C THR A 159 -11.71 -0.01 -5.09
N LEU A 160 -10.84 0.97 -5.36
CA LEU A 160 -9.40 0.85 -5.11
C LEU A 160 -9.10 0.68 -3.61
N GLY A 161 -9.77 1.43 -2.73
CA GLY A 161 -9.65 1.30 -1.28
C GLY A 161 -9.99 -0.12 -0.78
N LEU A 162 -11.06 -0.70 -1.31
CA LEU A 162 -11.46 -2.08 -1.02
C LEU A 162 -10.44 -3.12 -1.52
N MET A 163 -9.84 -2.91 -2.70
CA MET A 163 -8.77 -3.78 -3.18
C MET A 163 -7.55 -3.75 -2.24
N TRP A 164 -7.17 -2.58 -1.73
CA TRP A 164 -6.07 -2.44 -0.76
C TRP A 164 -6.39 -3.09 0.58
N LEU A 165 -7.63 -2.96 1.08
CA LEU A 165 -8.10 -3.67 2.27
C LEU A 165 -8.00 -5.19 2.10
N TRP A 166 -8.38 -5.70 0.92
CA TRP A 166 -8.28 -7.12 0.62
C TRP A 166 -6.82 -7.59 0.57
N LEU A 167 -5.94 -6.83 -0.08
CA LEU A 167 -4.49 -7.10 -0.06
C LEU A 167 -3.96 -7.14 1.38
N GLY A 168 -4.39 -6.19 2.22
CA GLY A 168 -4.07 -6.17 3.64
C GLY A 168 -4.47 -7.45 4.36
N GLY A 169 -5.70 -7.92 4.15
CA GLY A 169 -6.20 -9.19 4.71
C GLY A 169 -5.39 -10.40 4.26
N ILE A 170 -5.04 -10.49 2.97
CA ILE A 170 -4.20 -11.56 2.42
C ILE A 170 -2.81 -11.57 3.08
N LEU A 171 -2.20 -10.40 3.25
CA LEU A 171 -0.86 -10.28 3.85
C LEU A 171 -0.85 -10.60 5.35
N LEU A 172 -1.85 -10.13 6.09
CA LEU A 172 -2.00 -10.40 7.52
C LEU A 172 -2.22 -11.89 7.81
N THR A 173 -3.03 -12.57 7.01
CA THR A 173 -3.25 -14.01 7.14
C THR A 173 -1.97 -14.81 6.85
N LYS A 174 -1.20 -14.41 5.83
CA LYS A 174 0.10 -15.01 5.52
C LYS A 174 1.11 -14.81 6.67
N GLY A 175 1.21 -13.60 7.22
CA GLY A 175 2.09 -13.29 8.34
C GLY A 175 1.75 -14.05 9.63
N LYS A 176 0.45 -14.28 9.90
CA LYS A 176 0.00 -15.14 11.03
C LYS A 176 0.45 -16.60 10.85
N ARG A 177 0.28 -17.18 9.65
CA ARG A 177 0.68 -18.56 9.35
C ARG A 177 2.20 -18.78 9.44
N ALA A 178 2.98 -17.79 9.04
CA ALA A 178 4.44 -17.87 9.16
C ALA A 178 4.88 -17.96 10.62
N ARG A 179 4.32 -17.12 11.51
CA ARG A 179 4.62 -17.15 12.95
C ARG A 179 4.18 -18.44 13.65
N SER A 180 3.06 -19.03 13.26
CA SER A 180 2.60 -20.29 13.85
C SER A 180 3.48 -21.50 13.48
N THR A 181 4.29 -21.38 12.43
CA THR A 181 5.21 -22.45 11.99
C THR A 181 6.58 -22.36 12.70
N GLU A 182 6.86 -21.22 13.35
CA GLU A 182 8.14 -20.93 13.99
C GLU A 182 8.46 -21.71 15.31
N PRO A 183 7.53 -22.37 16.04
CA PRO A 183 7.87 -23.02 17.31
C PRO A 183 7.74 -24.56 17.32
N ARG A 184 8.79 -25.26 16.87
CA ARG A 184 9.20 -26.60 17.39
C ARG A 184 10.72 -26.85 17.26
N LEU A 185 11.42 -26.16 16.35
CA LEU A 185 12.85 -26.39 16.12
C LEU A 185 13.74 -25.86 17.26
N GLY A 186 13.38 -24.74 17.89
CA GLY A 186 14.13 -24.21 19.03
C GLY A 186 14.06 -25.08 20.30
N ARG A 187 12.92 -25.76 20.53
CA ARG A 187 12.73 -26.62 21.71
C ARG A 187 13.45 -27.97 21.65
N LEU A 188 13.91 -28.39 20.46
CA LEU A 188 14.71 -29.61 20.29
C LEU A 188 16.23 -29.35 20.40
N SER A 189 16.66 -28.08 20.33
CA SER A 189 18.06 -27.70 20.47
C SER A 189 18.49 -27.47 21.92
N GLU A 190 17.55 -27.26 22.83
CA GLU A 190 17.83 -27.06 24.27
C GLU A 190 17.73 -28.36 25.09
N SER A 191 17.43 -29.50 24.46
CA SER A 191 17.34 -30.80 25.13
C SER A 191 18.56 -31.71 24.91
N ASN A 192 19.68 -31.18 24.42
CA ASN A 192 20.99 -31.85 24.30
C ASN A 192 22.06 -31.01 25.01
#